data_AF-A0A949DV74-F1
#
_entry.id   AF-A0A949DV74-F1
#
_cell.length_a   1.000
_cell.length_b   1.000
_cell.length_c   1.000
_cell.angle_alpha   90.00
_cell.angle_beta   90.00
_cell.angle_gamma   90.00
#
_symmetry.space_group_name_H-M   'P 1'
#
loop_
_entity.id
_entity.type
_entity.pdbx_description
1 polymer ?
#
loop_
_entity_poly.entity_id
_entity_poly.type
_entity_poly.pdbx_seq_one_letter_code
_entity_poly.pdbx_strand_id
1 'polypeptide(L)' 'MRDTLHGIKTFKGVTGTLPCDQFGDCGQPAFKVLQLLDPSQGAVGLESNIIYNYLPDTSKRAN' A
#
# COMPACT_ATOMS: atom_id res chain seq x y z
N MET A 1 -21.99 6.39 -0.99
CA MET A 1 -20.95 5.39 -0.64
C MET A 1 -19.76 5.46 -1.60
N ARG A 2 -19.95 5.40 -2.92
CA ARG A 2 -18.85 5.61 -3.89
C ARG A 2 -18.19 6.99 -3.73
N ASP A 3 -18.97 8.06 -3.66
CA ASP A 3 -18.42 9.42 -3.45
C ASP A 3 -17.66 9.57 -2.13
N THR A 4 -18.10 8.84 -1.10
CA THR A 4 -17.42 8.78 0.21
C THR A 4 -16.03 8.15 0.09
N LEU A 5 -15.89 7.07 -0.68
CA LEU A 5 -14.61 6.41 -0.93
C LEU A 5 -13.66 7.29 -1.75
N HIS A 6 -14.16 7.99 -2.76
CA HIS A 6 -13.38 8.95 -3.56
C HIS A 6 -12.97 10.20 -2.76
N GLY A 7 -13.65 10.49 -1.64
CA GLY A 7 -13.32 11.57 -0.72
C GLY A 7 -12.18 11.26 0.25
N ILE A 8 -11.78 9.98 0.40
CA ILE A 8 -10.68 9.58 1.27
C ILE A 8 -9.35 9.93 0.59
N LYS A 9 -8.76 11.04 1.02
CA LYS A 9 -7.43 11.48 0.60
C LYS A 9 -6.47 11.29 1.77
N THR A 10 -5.24 10.86 1.50
CA THR A 10 -4.14 10.84 2.48
C THR A 10 -4.27 9.88 3.68
N PHE A 11 -5.19 8.91 3.65
CA PHE A 11 -5.21 7.86 4.68
C PHE A 11 -3.91 7.04 4.62
N LYS A 12 -3.16 7.00 5.73
CA LYS A 12 -1.90 6.26 5.84
C LYS A 12 -2.19 4.81 6.17
N GLY A 13 -2.34 3.98 5.15
CA GLY A 13 -2.46 2.53 5.30
C GLY A 13 -1.10 1.85 5.49
N VAL A 14 -1.12 0.54 5.68
CA VAL A 14 0.09 -0.32 5.80
C VAL A 14 1.00 -0.19 4.56
N THR A 15 0.41 0.09 3.39
CA THR A 15 1.12 0.31 2.13
C THR A 15 1.55 1.76 1.90
N GLY A 16 1.24 2.68 2.82
CA GLY A 16 1.45 4.12 2.68
C GLY A 16 0.18 4.87 2.27
N THR A 17 0.35 6.05 1.66
CA THR A 17 -0.75 6.85 1.11
C THR A 17 -1.27 6.22 -0.18
N LEU A 18 -2.58 6.09 -0.34
CA LEU A 18 -3.20 5.65 -1.60
C LEU A 18 -3.56 6.84 -2.51
N PRO A 19 -2.82 7.09 -3.60
CA PRO A 19 -3.27 7.97 -4.69
C PRO A 19 -4.11 7.15 -5.69
N CYS A 20 -5.38 7.53 -5.89
CA CYS A 20 -6.28 6.89 -6.85
C CYS A 20 -6.57 7.82 -8.02
N ASP A 21 -6.63 7.27 -9.23
CA ASP A 21 -7.08 8.01 -10.40
C ASP A 21 -8.61 8.13 -10.48
N GLN A 22 -9.11 8.75 -11.55
CA GLN A 22 -10.55 8.96 -11.77
C GLN A 22 -11.35 7.67 -11.99
N PHE A 23 -10.68 6.56 -12.34
CA PHE A 23 -11.30 5.26 -12.55
C PHE A 23 -11.31 4.41 -11.27
N GLY A 24 -10.59 4.85 -10.23
CA GLY A 24 -10.46 4.16 -8.95
C GLY A 24 -9.25 3.23 -8.89
N ASP A 25 -8.34 3.31 -9.87
CA ASP A 25 -7.09 2.57 -9.84
C ASP A 25 -6.13 3.29 -8.90
N CYS A 26 -5.86 2.65 -7.77
CA CYS A 26 -5.04 3.22 -6.71
C CYS A 26 -3.62 2.66 -6.73
N GLY A 27 -2.64 3.55 -6.91
CA GLY A 27 -1.23 3.30 -6.60
C GLY A 27 -0.33 2.84 -7.76
N GLN A 28 0.96 3.08 -7.57
CA GLN A 28 2.02 2.35 -8.27
C GLN A 28 1.95 0.87 -7.82
N PRO A 29 2.15 -0.13 -8.69
CA PRO A 29 2.22 -1.54 -8.33
C PRO A 29 3.47 -1.83 -7.50
N ALA A 30 3.52 -1.34 -6.28
CA ALA A 30 4.52 -1.64 -5.27
C ALA A 30 3.87 -2.55 -4.23
N PHE A 31 4.59 -3.57 -3.77
CA PHE A 31 4.07 -4.46 -2.73
C PHE A 31 5.18 -4.98 -1.83
N LYS A 32 4.78 -5.34 -0.60
CA LYS A 32 5.63 -6.00 0.37
C LYS A 32 5.02 -7.34 0.73
N VAL A 33 5.85 -8.35 0.92
CA VAL A 33 5.45 -9.59 1.58
C VAL A 33 5.94 -9.49 3.02
N LEU A 34 5.01 -9.62 3.96
CA LEU A 34 5.27 -9.57 5.38
C LEU A 34 4.88 -10.91 5.99
N GLN A 35 5.59 -11.33 7.04
CA GLN A 35 5.30 -12.58 7.75
C GLN A 35 5.09 -12.29 9.23
N LEU A 36 3.92 -12.67 9.75
CA LEU A 36 3.64 -12.60 11.18
C LEU A 36 4.29 -13.80 11.88
N LEU A 37 5.39 -13.55 12.60
CA LEU A 37 6.09 -14.60 13.34
C LEU A 37 5.40 -14.94 14.66
N ASP A 38 4.82 -13.93 15.32
CA ASP A 38 4.09 -14.07 16.57
C ASP A 38 2.72 -13.40 16.46
N PRO A 39 1.61 -14.17 16.43
CA PRO A 39 0.26 -13.63 16.34
C PRO A 39 -0.11 -12.67 17.47
N SER A 40 0.51 -12.78 18.65
CA SER A 40 0.22 -11.91 19.79
C SER A 40 0.67 -10.47 19.59
N GLN A 41 1.59 -10.23 18.65
CA GLN A 41 2.13 -8.89 18.36
C GLN A 41 1.29 -8.10 17.34
N GLY A 42 0.28 -8.73 16.72
CA GLY A 42 -0.66 -8.08 15.82
C GLY A 42 -0.01 -7.32 14.66
N ALA A 43 -0.62 -6.20 14.26
CA ALA A 43 -0.17 -5.39 13.14
C ALA A 43 1.24 -4.80 13.35
N VAL A 44 1.58 -4.40 14.58
CA VAL A 44 2.90 -3.84 14.90
C VAL A 44 4.00 -4.88 14.70
N GLY A 45 3.77 -6.13 15.15
CA GLY A 45 4.68 -7.23 14.91
C GLY A 45 4.82 -7.56 13.43
N LEU A 46 3.71 -7.60 12.69
CA LEU A 46 3.71 -7.85 11.25
C LEU A 46 4.55 -6.84 10.47
N GLU A 47 4.35 -5.54 10.75
CA GLU A 47 5.03 -4.44 10.06
C GLU A 47 6.56 -4.45 10.28
N SER A 48 7.04 -5.11 11.34
CA SER A 48 8.47 -5.25 11.64
C SER A 48 9.19 -6.35 10.84
N ASN A 49 8.46 -7.26 10.19
CA ASN A 49 9.04 -8.40 9.47
C ASN A 49 8.66 -8.40 7.97
N ILE A 50 9.37 -7.57 7.20
CA ILE A 50 9.25 -7.50 5.75
C ILE A 50 10.22 -8.50 5.12
N ILE A 51 9.71 -9.56 4.49
CA ILE A 51 10.53 -10.60 3.87
C ILE A 51 10.81 -10.35 2.38
N TYR A 52 10.00 -9.51 1.72
CA TYR A 52 10.22 -9.10 0.35
C TYR A 52 9.65 -7.70 0.11
N ASN A 53 10.34 -6.91 -0.72
CA ASN A 53 9.93 -5.57 -1.09
C ASN A 53 10.09 -5.37 -2.60
N TYR A 54 8.98 -5.20 -3.30
CA TYR A 54 8.94 -4.84 -4.71
C TYR A 54 8.63 -3.35 -4.87
N LEU A 55 9.54 -2.64 -5.52
CA LEU A 55 9.35 -1.27 -5.95
C LEU A 55 9.43 -1.24 -7.48
N PRO A 56 8.35 -0.84 -8.18
CA PRO A 56 8.38 -0.74 -9.63
C PRO A 56 9.28 0.41 -10.06
N ASP A 57 10.03 0.20 -11.15
CA ASP A 57 10.86 1.25 -11.74
C ASP A 57 9.97 2.35 -12.34
N THR A 58 10.00 3.53 -11.72
CA THR A 58 9.22 4.68 -12.15
C THR A 58 9.81 5.38 -13.38
N SER A 59 11.06 5.06 -13.77
CA SER A 59 11.71 5.64 -14.96
C SER A 59 11.08 5.20 -16.28
N LYS A 60 10.30 4.10 -16.27
CA LYS A 60 9.67 3.53 -17.47
C LYS A 60 8.24 4.03 -17.75
N ARG A 61 7.70 4.95 -16.95
CA ARG A 61 6.35 5.52 -17.15
C ARG A 61 6.32 6.90 -17.81
N ALA A 62 7.48 7.46 -18.13
CA ALA A 62 7.60 8.70 -18.87
C ALA A 62 7.75 8.39 -20.37
N ASN A 63 6.67 7.91 -21.00
CA ASN A 63 6.45 7.91 -22.45
C ASN A 63 4.95 7.85 -22.70
#